data_AF-A0A354GX44-F1
#
_entry.id   AF-A0A354GX44-F1
#
_cell.length_a   1.000
_cell.length_b   1.000
_cell.length_c   1.000
_cell.angle_alpha   90.00
_cell.angle_beta   90.00
_cell.angle_gamma   90.00
#
_symmetry.space_group_name_H-M   'P 1'
#
loop_
_entity.id
_entity.type
_entity.pdbx_description
1 polymer ?
#
loop_
_entity_poly.entity_id
_entity_poly.type
_entity_poly.pdbx_seq_one_letter_code
_entity_poly.pdbx_strand_id
1 'polypeptide(L)'
;MTEIDKLVAAKKWKKARASIMDKLLGAPTDHWLWTTLGLTFYEQRRYDKALQCSRRAVGLAPDCPLVLWDYAGCLSMCSQEDSALAIWTILLGMELEDVAYGECAEGMDWAMQLINDVHYRMGKYYQWKENPEQACVSFKKYLHNRAHGVGSIYDKQKVEKYLAELTPAESPTANGAAARRTVKS
;
A
#
# COMPACT_ATOMS: atom_id res chain seq x y z
N MET A 1 14.81 -12.04 15.68
CA MET A 1 15.01 -10.57 15.61
C MET A 1 16.50 -10.26 15.74
N THR A 2 17.11 -9.85 14.63
CA THR A 2 18.52 -9.48 14.50
C THR A 2 18.83 -8.16 15.22
N GLU A 3 20.12 -7.83 15.38
CA GLU A 3 20.51 -6.51 15.92
C GLU A 3 20.05 -5.36 15.02
N ILE A 4 20.05 -5.56 13.70
CA ILE A 4 19.55 -4.56 12.73
C ILE A 4 18.05 -4.32 12.98
N ASP A 5 17.25 -5.38 13.13
CA ASP A 5 15.82 -5.27 13.38
C ASP A 5 15.53 -4.48 14.66
N LYS A 6 16.31 -4.74 15.73
CA LYS A 6 16.19 -3.98 16.99
C LYS A 6 16.51 -2.51 16.80
N LEU A 7 17.55 -2.18 16.04
CA LEU A 7 17.93 -0.80 15.74
C LEU A 7 16.87 -0.08 14.89
N VAL A 8 16.30 -0.77 13.90
CA VAL A 8 15.21 -0.27 13.05
C VAL A 8 13.95 -0.04 13.89
N ALA A 9 13.53 -1.02 14.70
CA ALA A 9 12.39 -0.91 15.61
C ALA A 9 12.55 0.25 16.62
N ALA A 10 13.77 0.44 17.13
CA ALA A 10 14.11 1.57 18.01
C ALA A 10 14.33 2.90 17.27
N LYS A 11 14.10 2.95 15.95
CA LYS A 11 14.31 4.14 15.09
C LYS A 11 15.72 4.73 15.18
N LYS A 12 16.72 3.90 15.51
CA LYS A 12 18.14 4.29 15.59
C LYS A 12 18.78 4.29 14.21
N TRP A 13 18.24 5.10 13.30
CA TRP A 13 18.52 5.06 11.86
C TRP A 13 19.99 5.12 11.47
N LYS A 14 20.77 6.01 12.11
CA LYS A 14 22.21 6.12 11.83
C LYS A 14 22.96 4.84 12.19
N LYS A 15 22.66 4.25 13.34
CA LYS A 15 23.29 2.99 13.80
C LYS A 15 22.85 1.82 12.94
N ALA A 16 21.55 1.72 12.64
CA ALA A 16 21.02 0.69 11.74
C ALA A 16 21.74 0.71 10.40
N ARG A 17 21.86 1.89 9.76
CA ARG A 17 22.57 2.02 8.49
C ARG A 17 24.04 1.66 8.56
N ALA A 18 24.75 2.06 9.61
CA ALA A 18 26.15 1.68 9.77
C ALA A 18 26.30 0.15 9.84
N SER A 19 25.46 -0.52 10.63
CA SER A 19 25.45 -1.98 10.73
C SER A 19 25.05 -2.68 9.43
N ILE A 20 24.07 -2.14 8.69
CA ILE A 20 23.66 -2.69 7.39
C ILE A 20 24.79 -2.55 6.37
N MET A 21 25.41 -1.37 6.28
CA MET A 21 26.49 -1.10 5.33
C MET A 21 27.72 -1.97 5.61
N ASP A 22 28.07 -2.21 6.88
CA ASP A 22 29.14 -3.13 7.28
C ASP A 22 28.85 -4.56 6.81
N LYS A 23 27.63 -5.07 7.03
CA LYS A 23 27.23 -6.40 6.53
C LYS A 23 27.24 -6.50 5.01
N LEU A 24 26.81 -5.45 4.30
CA LEU A 24 26.82 -5.41 2.84
C LEU A 24 28.22 -5.52 2.24
N LEU A 25 29.30 -5.23 2.98
CA LEU A 25 30.67 -5.45 2.52
C LEU A 25 30.95 -6.94 2.27
N GLY A 26 30.40 -7.82 3.10
CA GLY A 26 30.52 -9.28 2.97
C GLY A 26 29.39 -9.94 2.18
N ALA A 27 28.24 -9.28 2.04
CA ALA A 27 27.05 -9.79 1.37
C ALA A 27 26.41 -8.75 0.41
N PRO A 28 27.10 -8.33 -0.66
CA PRO A 28 26.66 -7.22 -1.51
C PRO A 28 25.42 -7.53 -2.37
N THR A 29 25.02 -8.79 -2.45
CA THR A 29 23.84 -9.29 -3.18
C THR A 29 22.67 -9.66 -2.26
N ASP A 30 22.80 -9.41 -0.95
CA ASP A 30 21.71 -9.63 0.01
C ASP A 30 20.62 -8.56 -0.18
N HIS A 31 19.54 -8.94 -0.86
CA HIS A 31 18.43 -8.04 -1.16
C HIS A 31 17.70 -7.58 0.12
N TRP A 32 17.65 -8.39 1.18
CA TRP A 32 17.04 -8.00 2.46
C TRP A 32 17.79 -6.84 3.12
N LEU A 33 19.12 -6.85 3.07
CA LEU A 33 19.93 -5.74 3.57
C LEU A 33 19.72 -4.47 2.74
N TRP A 34 19.61 -4.57 1.41
CA TRP A 34 19.31 -3.42 0.56
C TRP A 34 17.91 -2.85 0.80
N THR A 35 16.91 -3.71 0.93
CA THR A 35 15.53 -3.32 1.28
C THR A 35 15.48 -2.63 2.64
N THR A 36 16.10 -3.23 3.66
CA THR A 36 16.18 -2.64 5.01
C THR A 36 16.93 -1.31 5.00
N LEU A 37 18.01 -1.18 4.24
CA LEU A 37 18.73 0.09 4.07
C LEU A 37 17.81 1.16 3.47
N GLY A 38 17.07 0.80 2.41
CA GLY A 38 16.07 1.64 1.77
C GLY A 38 15.00 2.12 2.73
N LEU A 39 14.42 1.21 3.51
CA LEU A 39 13.44 1.51 4.56
C LEU A 39 13.95 2.57 5.54
N THR A 40 15.20 2.47 6.02
CA THR A 40 15.74 3.49 6.95
C THR A 40 15.84 4.89 6.32
N PHE A 41 15.99 5.00 5.01
CA PHE A 41 15.97 6.29 4.31
C PHE A 41 14.54 6.75 4.06
N TYR A 42 13.64 5.83 3.70
CA TYR A 42 12.23 6.09 3.48
C TYR A 42 11.56 6.68 4.73
N GLU A 43 11.81 6.07 5.90
CA GLU A 43 11.31 6.54 7.20
C GLU A 43 11.81 7.94 7.58
N GLN A 44 12.98 8.34 7.06
CA GLN A 44 13.51 9.69 7.22
C GLN A 44 13.14 10.64 6.06
N ARG A 45 12.18 10.26 5.22
CA ARG A 45 11.71 11.02 4.05
C ARG A 45 12.80 11.33 3.02
N ARG A 46 13.88 10.53 3.00
CA ARG A 46 14.98 10.65 2.04
C ARG A 46 14.73 9.75 0.85
N TYR A 47 13.65 10.04 0.12
CA TYR A 47 13.08 9.13 -0.87
C TYR A 47 14.03 8.84 -2.03
N ASP A 48 14.84 9.80 -2.48
CA ASP A 48 15.84 9.55 -3.55
C ASP A 48 16.85 8.47 -3.16
N LYS A 49 17.27 8.43 -1.89
CA LYS A 49 18.21 7.41 -1.39
C LYS A 49 17.51 6.09 -1.16
N ALA A 50 16.27 6.12 -0.67
CA ALA A 50 15.45 4.93 -0.54
C ALA A 50 15.26 4.26 -1.91
N LEU A 51 14.91 5.03 -2.93
CA LEU A 51 14.73 4.57 -4.30
C LEU A 51 16.01 3.95 -4.87
N GLN A 52 17.19 4.52 -4.62
CA GLN A 52 18.47 3.92 -5.02
C GLN A 52 18.68 2.54 -4.39
N CYS A 53 18.38 2.40 -3.09
CA CYS A 53 18.50 1.12 -2.39
C CYS A 53 17.47 0.10 -2.91
N SER A 54 16.21 0.50 -3.06
CA SER A 54 15.15 -0.37 -3.57
C SER A 54 15.37 -0.78 -5.02
N ARG A 55 15.95 0.09 -5.88
CA ARG A 55 16.38 -0.28 -7.25
C ARG A 55 17.45 -1.37 -7.22
N ARG A 56 18.37 -1.32 -6.26
CA ARG A 56 19.38 -2.37 -6.08
C ARG A 56 18.72 -3.68 -5.61
N ALA A 57 17.80 -3.60 -4.64
CA ALA A 57 17.08 -4.77 -4.12
C ALA A 57 16.25 -5.46 -5.21
N VAL A 58 15.45 -4.73 -5.99
CA VAL A 58 14.61 -5.31 -7.06
C VAL A 58 15.44 -5.90 -8.20
N GLY A 59 16.63 -5.35 -8.48
CA GLY A 59 17.55 -5.95 -9.43
C GLY A 59 18.17 -7.27 -8.95
N LEU A 60 18.14 -7.55 -7.64
CA LEU A 60 18.66 -8.78 -7.04
C LEU A 60 17.56 -9.83 -6.83
N ALA A 61 16.34 -9.39 -6.51
CA ALA A 61 15.19 -10.25 -6.26
C ALA A 61 13.92 -9.63 -6.89
N PRO A 62 13.75 -9.76 -8.22
CA PRO A 62 12.66 -9.10 -8.95
C PRO A 62 11.28 -9.66 -8.64
N ASP A 63 11.20 -10.91 -8.20
CA ASP A 63 9.93 -11.61 -7.92
C ASP A 63 9.59 -11.64 -6.43
N CYS A 64 10.39 -10.98 -5.59
CA CYS A 64 10.20 -10.93 -4.15
C CYS A 64 9.10 -9.92 -3.78
N PRO A 65 7.96 -10.32 -3.19
CA PRO A 65 6.84 -9.41 -2.99
C PRO A 65 7.16 -8.25 -2.04
N LEU A 66 7.98 -8.48 -1.01
CA LEU A 66 8.44 -7.40 -0.11
C LEU A 66 9.29 -6.37 -0.84
N VAL A 67 10.23 -6.82 -1.68
CA VAL A 67 11.11 -5.94 -2.46
C VAL A 67 10.30 -5.12 -3.45
N LEU A 68 9.33 -5.74 -4.13
CA LEU A 68 8.40 -5.07 -5.03
C LEU A 68 7.57 -4.02 -4.29
N TRP A 69 7.04 -4.36 -3.10
CA TRP A 69 6.28 -3.44 -2.25
C TRP A 69 7.08 -2.19 -1.88
N ASP A 70 8.29 -2.37 -1.35
CA ASP A 70 9.14 -1.26 -0.92
C ASP A 70 9.62 -0.42 -2.11
N TYR A 71 9.89 -1.05 -3.25
CA TYR A 71 10.23 -0.35 -4.48
C TYR A 71 9.07 0.51 -5.00
N ALA A 72 7.85 -0.03 -5.05
CA ALA A 72 6.66 0.71 -5.43
C ALA A 72 6.38 1.88 -4.48
N GLY A 73 6.57 1.68 -3.18
CA GLY A 73 6.48 2.74 -2.17
C GLY A 73 7.47 3.88 -2.45
N CYS A 74 8.72 3.55 -2.75
CA CYS A 74 9.74 4.55 -3.08
C CYS A 74 9.43 5.28 -4.39
N LEU A 75 8.96 4.58 -5.43
CA LEU A 75 8.54 5.18 -6.70
C LEU A 75 7.41 6.19 -6.50
N SER A 76 6.37 5.81 -5.75
CA SER A 76 5.24 6.68 -5.45
C SER A 76 5.68 7.95 -4.70
N MET A 77 6.62 7.85 -3.77
CA MET A 77 7.12 9.03 -3.05
C MET A 77 8.08 9.91 -3.87
N CYS A 78 8.57 9.40 -5.01
CA CYS A 78 9.44 10.12 -5.95
C CYS A 78 8.69 10.57 -7.21
N SER A 79 7.37 10.79 -7.12
CA SER A 79 6.52 11.22 -8.24
C SER A 79 6.61 10.33 -9.49
N GLN A 80 6.79 9.03 -9.26
CA GLN A 80 6.76 7.99 -10.30
C GLN A 80 5.56 7.06 -10.04
N GLU A 81 4.37 7.66 -9.90
CA GLU A 81 3.14 6.97 -9.52
C GLU A 81 2.69 5.94 -10.57
N ASP A 82 2.85 6.23 -11.86
CA ASP A 82 2.47 5.30 -12.94
C ASP A 82 3.36 4.03 -12.89
N SER A 83 4.66 4.20 -12.61
CA SER A 83 5.58 3.07 -12.38
C SER A 83 5.22 2.29 -11.11
N ALA A 84 4.81 2.97 -10.04
CA ALA A 84 4.36 2.32 -8.81
C ALA A 84 3.08 1.49 -9.06
N LEU A 85 2.13 2.01 -9.86
CA LEU A 85 0.92 1.29 -10.27
C LEU A 85 1.26 0.00 -11.03
N ALA A 86 2.24 0.03 -11.93
CA ALA A 86 2.68 -1.16 -12.65
C ALA A 86 3.15 -2.26 -11.68
N ILE A 87 3.94 -1.89 -10.65
CA ILE A 87 4.42 -2.84 -9.64
C ILE A 87 3.27 -3.34 -8.74
N TRP A 88 2.35 -2.47 -8.32
CA TRP A 88 1.15 -2.88 -7.58
C TRP A 88 0.27 -3.85 -8.37
N THR A 89 0.19 -3.67 -9.70
CA THR A 89 -0.55 -4.58 -10.58
C THR A 89 0.12 -5.95 -10.66
N ILE A 90 1.46 -5.99 -10.69
CA ILE A 90 2.22 -7.25 -10.60
C ILE A 90 1.92 -7.94 -9.28
N LEU A 91 2.04 -7.24 -8.14
CA LEU A 91 1.76 -7.80 -6.80
C LEU A 91 0.34 -8.36 -6.69
N LEU A 92 -0.66 -7.66 -7.24
CA LEU A 92 -2.05 -8.10 -7.21
C LEU A 92 -2.30 -9.34 -8.10
N GLY A 93 -1.45 -9.59 -9.09
CA GLY A 93 -1.53 -10.74 -9.98
C GLY A 93 -0.70 -11.95 -9.53
N MET A 94 0.00 -11.87 -8.38
CA MET A 94 0.72 -13.01 -7.83
C MET A 94 -0.24 -13.98 -7.15
N GLU A 95 0.06 -15.28 -7.22
CA GLU A 95 -0.67 -16.29 -6.45
C GLU A 95 -0.43 -16.07 -4.96
N LEU A 96 -1.51 -16.11 -4.16
CA LEU A 96 -1.45 -15.73 -2.76
C LEU A 96 -0.56 -16.68 -1.95
N GLU A 97 -0.58 -17.97 -2.28
CA GLU A 97 0.28 -19.00 -1.69
C GLU A 97 1.77 -18.72 -1.96
N ASP A 98 2.12 -18.22 -3.16
CA ASP A 98 3.50 -17.86 -3.49
C ASP A 98 3.94 -16.63 -2.70
N VAL A 99 3.06 -15.66 -2.50
CA VAL A 99 3.33 -14.50 -1.63
C VAL A 99 3.48 -14.95 -0.18
N ALA A 100 2.66 -15.91 0.28
CA ALA A 100 2.62 -16.37 1.67
C ALA A 100 3.75 -17.34 2.06
N TYR A 101 4.29 -18.10 1.12
CA TYR A 101 5.23 -19.19 1.39
C TYR A 101 6.46 -19.23 0.46
N GLY A 102 6.61 -18.26 -0.44
CA GLY A 102 7.82 -18.11 -1.26
C GLY A 102 9.07 -17.75 -0.46
N GLU A 103 10.21 -17.61 -1.15
CA GLU A 103 11.52 -17.33 -0.53
C GLU A 103 11.52 -16.08 0.37
N CYS A 104 10.73 -15.08 -0.01
CA CYS A 104 10.63 -13.81 0.71
C CYS A 104 9.47 -13.71 1.72
N ALA A 105 8.75 -14.80 1.95
CA ALA A 105 7.45 -14.72 2.57
C ALA A 105 7.47 -14.67 4.09
N GLU A 106 6.45 -14.04 4.67
CA GLU A 106 6.24 -13.95 6.12
C GLU A 106 4.94 -14.62 6.59
N GLY A 107 4.30 -15.44 5.73
CA GLY A 107 3.07 -16.17 6.02
C GLY A 107 1.80 -15.53 5.45
N MET A 108 0.69 -16.26 5.61
CA MET A 108 -0.60 -15.90 4.99
C MET A 108 -1.17 -14.57 5.49
N ASP A 109 -1.07 -14.28 6.78
CA ASP A 109 -1.57 -13.02 7.35
C ASP A 109 -0.84 -11.81 6.74
N TRP A 110 0.48 -11.93 6.58
CA TRP A 110 1.30 -10.91 5.94
C TRP A 110 0.95 -10.76 4.46
N ALA A 111 0.81 -11.87 3.73
CA ALA A 111 0.45 -11.85 2.31
C ALA A 111 -0.90 -11.16 2.09
N MET A 112 -1.92 -11.52 2.88
CA MET A 112 -3.24 -10.90 2.82
C MET A 112 -3.20 -9.41 3.17
N GLN A 113 -2.41 -9.03 4.18
CA GLN A 113 -2.22 -7.63 4.54
C GLN A 113 -1.54 -6.85 3.39
N LEU A 114 -0.50 -7.40 2.77
CA LEU A 114 0.19 -6.79 1.64
C LEU A 114 -0.76 -6.54 0.47
N ILE A 115 -1.54 -7.55 0.07
CA ILE A 115 -2.54 -7.41 -1.01
C ILE A 115 -3.60 -6.36 -0.65
N ASN A 116 -4.01 -6.30 0.62
CA ASN A 116 -4.95 -5.28 1.08
C ASN A 116 -4.35 -3.87 1.03
N ASP A 117 -3.07 -3.73 1.40
CA ASP A 117 -2.30 -2.49 1.31
C ASP A 117 -2.11 -2.04 -0.16
N VAL A 118 -1.97 -2.99 -1.10
CA VAL A 118 -1.98 -2.74 -2.55
C VAL A 118 -3.32 -2.14 -3.00
N HIS A 119 -4.46 -2.72 -2.59
CA HIS A 119 -5.78 -2.16 -2.91
C HIS A 119 -5.95 -0.73 -2.39
N TYR A 120 -5.46 -0.43 -1.19
CA TYR A 120 -5.47 0.94 -0.67
C TYR A 120 -4.64 1.89 -1.56
N ARG A 121 -3.42 1.48 -1.93
CA ARG A 121 -2.51 2.29 -2.77
C ARG A 121 -3.08 2.55 -4.16
N MET A 122 -3.65 1.54 -4.80
CA MET A 122 -4.32 1.69 -6.09
C MET A 122 -5.52 2.63 -5.99
N GLY A 123 -6.33 2.52 -4.92
CA GLY A 123 -7.43 3.45 -4.67
C GLY A 123 -6.96 4.91 -4.55
N LYS A 124 -5.87 5.14 -3.81
CA LYS A 124 -5.24 6.47 -3.69
C LYS A 124 -4.70 7.00 -5.02
N TYR A 125 -4.10 6.13 -5.83
CA TYR A 125 -3.64 6.48 -7.17
C TYR A 125 -4.79 6.94 -8.06
N TYR A 126 -5.87 6.16 -8.14
CA TYR A 126 -7.01 6.51 -8.98
C TYR A 126 -7.77 7.74 -8.47
N GLN A 127 -7.79 7.96 -7.15
CA GLN A 127 -8.28 9.21 -6.58
C GLN A 127 -7.46 10.41 -7.07
N TRP A 128 -6.13 10.30 -7.10
CA TRP A 128 -5.25 11.37 -7.61
C TRP A 128 -5.41 11.59 -9.12
N LYS A 129 -5.66 10.54 -9.90
CA LYS A 129 -5.97 10.62 -11.34
C LYS A 129 -7.42 11.06 -11.63
N GLU A 130 -8.18 11.46 -10.62
CA GLU A 130 -9.59 11.87 -10.75
C GLU A 130 -10.46 10.79 -11.43
N ASN A 131 -10.15 9.52 -11.19
CA ASN A 131 -10.90 8.36 -11.68
C ASN A 131 -11.67 7.69 -10.52
N PRO A 132 -12.87 8.21 -10.16
CA PRO A 132 -13.63 7.72 -9.02
C PRO A 132 -14.14 6.29 -9.20
N GLU A 133 -14.34 5.82 -10.44
CA GLU A 133 -14.79 4.46 -10.73
C GLU A 133 -13.74 3.44 -10.27
N GLN A 134 -12.51 3.57 -10.74
CA GLN A 134 -11.41 2.66 -10.38
C GLN A 134 -10.96 2.83 -8.92
N ALA A 135 -11.04 4.06 -8.39
CA ALA A 135 -10.82 4.31 -6.97
C ALA A 135 -11.84 3.55 -6.12
N CYS A 136 -13.13 3.59 -6.48
CA CYS A 136 -14.20 2.85 -5.80
C CYS A 136 -13.97 1.35 -5.83
N VAL A 137 -13.61 0.77 -6.98
CA VAL A 137 -13.33 -0.68 -7.10
C VAL A 137 -12.24 -1.09 -6.11
N SER A 138 -11.12 -0.36 -6.12
CA SER A 138 -9.97 -0.64 -5.27
C SER A 138 -10.31 -0.50 -3.78
N PHE A 139 -10.99 0.60 -3.41
CA PHE A 139 -11.37 0.87 -2.02
C PHE A 139 -12.46 -0.05 -1.48
N LYS A 140 -13.43 -0.46 -2.31
CA LYS A 140 -14.43 -1.45 -1.91
C LYS A 140 -13.79 -2.80 -1.62
N LYS A 141 -12.83 -3.23 -2.45
CA LYS A 141 -12.08 -4.47 -2.20
C LYS A 141 -11.25 -4.38 -0.92
N TYR A 142 -10.58 -3.24 -0.70
CA TYR A 142 -9.89 -2.96 0.56
C TYR A 142 -10.82 -3.09 1.78
N LEU A 143 -11.98 -2.41 1.78
CA LEU A 143 -12.93 -2.45 2.89
C LEU A 143 -13.55 -3.84 3.08
N HIS A 144 -13.82 -4.56 1.99
CA HIS A 144 -14.31 -5.94 2.04
C HIS A 144 -13.30 -6.84 2.77
N ASN A 145 -12.01 -6.78 2.41
CA ASN A 145 -10.97 -7.57 3.08
C ASN A 145 -10.86 -7.19 4.57
N ARG A 146 -10.90 -5.89 4.91
CA ARG A 146 -10.91 -5.43 6.31
C ARG A 146 -12.10 -5.98 7.10
N ALA A 147 -13.27 -6.11 6.47
CA ALA A 147 -14.47 -6.68 7.09
C ALA A 147 -14.32 -8.19 7.38
N HIS A 148 -13.42 -8.88 6.68
CA HIS A 148 -13.08 -10.29 6.88
C HIS A 148 -11.82 -10.48 7.74
N GLY A 149 -11.42 -9.47 8.51
CA GLY A 149 -10.32 -9.58 9.48
C GLY A 149 -8.93 -9.33 8.92
N VAL A 150 -8.79 -9.02 7.63
CA VAL A 150 -7.48 -8.72 7.02
C VAL A 150 -6.95 -7.38 7.54
N GLY A 151 -5.69 -7.37 7.98
CA GLY A 151 -5.00 -6.17 8.42
C GLY A 151 -4.70 -5.17 7.29
N SER A 152 -4.26 -3.97 7.67
CA SER A 152 -3.62 -3.00 6.78
C SER A 152 -2.98 -1.90 7.61
N ILE A 153 -1.84 -1.38 7.12
CA ILE A 153 -1.16 -0.24 7.73
C ILE A 153 -1.87 1.10 7.50
N TYR A 154 -2.93 1.11 6.68
CA TYR A 154 -3.67 2.31 6.33
C TYR A 154 -4.96 2.48 7.13
N ASP A 155 -5.38 3.74 7.21
CA ASP A 155 -6.56 4.16 7.95
C ASP A 155 -7.84 3.87 7.14
N LYS A 156 -8.68 2.99 7.70
CA LYS A 156 -9.98 2.60 7.14
C LYS A 156 -10.94 3.78 7.04
N GLN A 157 -10.94 4.69 8.01
CA GLN A 157 -11.91 5.80 8.08
C GLN A 157 -11.77 6.77 6.91
N LYS A 158 -10.54 6.98 6.42
CA LYS A 158 -10.29 7.81 5.23
C LYS A 158 -10.94 7.26 3.98
N VAL A 159 -10.99 5.93 3.85
CA VAL A 159 -11.61 5.25 2.71
C VAL A 159 -13.13 5.32 2.80
N GLU A 160 -13.69 5.04 3.99
CA GLU A 160 -15.13 5.14 4.23
C GLU A 160 -15.65 6.56 3.94
N LYS A 161 -14.94 7.58 4.41
CA LYS A 161 -15.27 8.99 4.13
C LYS A 161 -15.27 9.29 2.63
N TYR A 162 -14.22 8.88 1.90
CA TYR A 162 -14.12 9.11 0.46
C TYR A 162 -15.30 8.47 -0.30
N LEU A 163 -15.69 7.25 0.06
CA LEU A 163 -16.82 6.57 -0.60
C LEU A 163 -18.17 7.21 -0.28
N ALA A 164 -18.37 7.70 0.96
CA ALA A 164 -19.59 8.40 1.36
C ALA A 164 -19.77 9.75 0.64
N GLU A 165 -18.67 10.44 0.33
CA GLU A 165 -18.69 11.70 -0.44
C GLU A 165 -19.08 11.48 -1.92
N LEU A 166 -18.89 10.27 -2.46
CA LEU A 166 -19.24 9.91 -3.84
C LEU A 166 -20.69 9.44 -4.00
N THR A 167 -21.32 8.94 -2.94
CA THR A 167 -22.75 8.63 -2.97
C THR A 167 -23.53 9.95 -2.91
N PRO A 168 -24.39 10.26 -3.89
CA PRO A 168 -25.30 11.39 -3.76
C PRO A 168 -26.08 11.22 -2.46
N ALA A 169 -26.14 12.26 -1.63
CA ALA A 169 -27.07 12.27 -0.51
C ALA A 169 -28.44 11.89 -1.08
N GLU A 170 -29.07 10.83 -0.54
CA GLU A 170 -30.47 10.57 -0.84
C GLU A 170 -31.23 11.84 -0.50
N SER A 171 -31.59 12.63 -1.52
CA SER A 171 -32.47 13.77 -1.36
C SER A 171 -33.72 13.22 -0.67
N PRO A 172 -34.12 13.73 0.51
CA PRO A 172 -35.38 13.33 1.09
C PRO A 172 -36.43 13.73 0.07
N THR A 173 -36.99 12.75 -0.64
CA THR A 173 -38.10 12.99 -1.55
C THR A 173 -39.18 13.62 -0.69
N ALA A 174 -39.39 14.93 -0.89
CA ALA A 174 -40.53 15.65 -0.39
C ALA A 174 -41.75 14.93 -0.97
N ASN A 175 -42.31 14.02 -0.17
CA ASN A 175 -43.55 13.36 -0.50
C ASN A 175 -44.60 14.46 -0.43
N GLY A 176 -44.96 14.97 -1.61
CA GLY A 176 -45.80 16.13 -1.80
C GLY A 176 -47.14 15.92 -1.10
N ALA A 177 -47.37 16.71 -0.06
CA ALA A 177 -48.69 17.05 0.41
C ALA A 177 -49.39 17.84 -0.72
N ALA A 178 -50.01 17.15 -1.67
CA ALA A 178 -50.94 17.74 -2.62
C ALA A 178 -52.36 17.58 -2.09
N ALA A 179 -52.85 18.67 -1.50
CA ALA A 179 -54.21 18.88 -1.07
C ALA A 179 -55.23 18.48 -2.14
N ARG A 180 -56.17 17.60 -1.79
CA ARG A 180 -57.46 17.52 -2.49
C ARG A 180 -58.42 18.51 -1.83
N ARG A 181 -58.61 19.66 -2.46
CA ARG A 181 -59.81 20.49 -2.29
C ARG A 181 -60.55 20.56 -3.62
N THR A 182 -61.74 19.95 -3.61
CA THR A 182 -63.01 20.36 -4.26
C THR A 182 -63.04 20.50 -5.80
N VAL A 183 -64.08 20.11 -6.54
CA VAL A 183 -65.44 20.69 -6.55
C VAL A 183 -66.38 19.88 -7.51
N LYS A 184 -67.70 19.92 -7.23
CA LYS A 184 -68.92 19.66 -8.07
C LYS A 184 -69.32 18.19 -8.27
N SER A 185 -70.60 17.80 -8.17
CA SER A 185 -71.89 18.51 -8.34
C SER A 185 -72.82 18.42 -7.13
#